data_AF-A0A0D2FY75-F1
#
_entry.id   AF-A0A0D2FY75-F1
#
_cell.length_a   1.000
_cell.length_b   1.000
_cell.length_c   1.000
_cell.angle_alpha   90.00
_cell.angle_beta   90.00
_cell.angle_gamma   90.00
#
_symmetry.space_group_name_H-M   'P 1'
#
loop_
_entity.id
_entity.type
_entity.pdbx_description
1 polymer ?
#
loop_
_entity_poly.entity_id
_entity_poly.type
_entity_poly.pdbx_seq_one_letter_code
_entity_poly.pdbx_strand_id
1 'polypeptide(L)'
;MVENEDKAEIMILELMREYSFNLSRLKDLLRQNHLEVSLSKVQYADIAPIVGLEAVVKGDDILAFDMFRARLPNSVFNQIVEDLRRFSAQYGPMSKHENEEARACYLSGYFNRIIALFSGLLFNTPETILEGGATTKDRIEYQFKTFGGITVVFIQAKLDIGSLQERITCLAQVIAECGACAWMNYQNGFHVPIMAIWCDGKQFCFFKFIDRHLEHVNPQFFWGKFANGDRKLSIDEIELRPGTDSRTFVRQTRQICESLYYVFLFEYQSGLEAYWKRGVEKRKAHGIEREPTPEWPMATVHAKAALDEALSAWNQINRGNLTESKISAERAVQLLAERYIESCHSSL
;
A
#
# COMPACT_ATOMS: atom_id res chain seq x y z
N MET A 1 12.52 31.71 -17.10
CA MET A 1 12.28 30.35 -17.61
C MET A 1 13.18 29.43 -16.82
N VAL A 2 12.62 28.40 -16.18
CA VAL A 2 13.41 27.41 -15.46
C VAL A 2 14.06 26.51 -16.51
N GLU A 3 15.38 26.46 -16.57
CA GLU A 3 16.15 25.78 -17.63
C GLU A 3 16.15 24.24 -17.52
N ASN A 4 15.34 23.64 -16.63
CA ASN A 4 15.38 22.21 -16.39
C ASN A 4 14.03 21.69 -15.86
N GLU A 5 13.05 21.54 -16.75
CA GLU A 5 11.74 20.96 -16.41
C GLU A 5 11.88 19.55 -15.82
N ASP A 6 12.89 18.78 -16.24
CA ASP A 6 13.16 17.40 -15.79
C ASP A 6 13.54 17.26 -14.30
N LYS A 7 13.85 18.38 -13.62
CA LYS A 7 14.22 18.40 -12.19
C LYS A 7 13.15 18.99 -11.29
N ALA A 8 12.03 19.46 -11.85
CA ALA A 8 11.00 20.16 -11.09
C ALA A 8 10.39 19.28 -10.00
N GLU A 9 10.10 18.00 -10.29
CA GLU A 9 9.52 17.03 -9.35
C GLU A 9 10.43 16.80 -8.13
N ILE A 10 11.73 16.63 -8.36
CA ILE A 10 12.73 16.41 -7.31
C ILE A 10 12.90 17.67 -6.47
N MET A 11 13.03 18.82 -7.13
CA MET A 11 13.10 20.11 -6.43
C MET A 11 11.85 20.34 -5.58
N ILE A 12 10.67 19.89 -6.02
CA ILE A 12 9.45 19.95 -5.21
C ILE A 12 9.58 19.09 -3.95
N LEU A 13 10.04 17.84 -4.06
CA LEU A 13 10.25 16.97 -2.89
C LEU A 13 11.29 17.54 -1.92
N GLU A 14 12.38 18.11 -2.45
CA GLU A 14 13.43 18.75 -1.64
C GLU A 14 12.92 20.04 -0.98
N LEU A 15 12.22 20.91 -1.71
CA LEU A 15 11.62 22.14 -1.19
C LEU A 15 10.53 21.85 -0.14
N MET A 16 9.75 20.78 -0.33
CA MET A 16 8.82 20.29 0.67
C MET A 16 9.57 19.98 1.97
N ARG A 17 10.66 19.20 1.88
CA ARG A 17 11.48 18.82 3.04
C ARG A 17 12.16 20.01 3.71
N GLU A 18 12.74 20.92 2.93
CA GLU A 18 13.56 22.04 3.45
C GLU A 18 12.70 23.18 4.02
N TYR A 19 11.61 23.55 3.35
CA TYR A 19 10.83 24.75 3.70
C TYR A 19 9.45 24.44 4.29
N SER A 20 9.14 23.16 4.52
CA SER A 20 7.87 22.72 5.09
C SER A 20 6.62 23.21 4.32
N PHE A 21 6.70 23.30 3.00
CA PHE A 21 5.58 23.76 2.17
C PHE A 21 4.40 22.79 2.18
N ASN A 22 3.19 23.34 2.23
CA ASN A 22 1.95 22.57 2.09
C ASN A 22 1.82 22.03 0.66
N LEU A 23 1.82 20.69 0.52
CA LEU A 23 1.76 20.02 -0.79
C LEU A 23 0.45 20.33 -1.54
N SER A 24 -0.69 20.44 -0.85
CA SER A 24 -1.96 20.80 -1.50
C SER A 24 -1.89 22.21 -2.07
N ARG A 25 -1.32 23.15 -1.31
CA ARG A 25 -1.13 24.54 -1.76
C ARG A 25 -0.13 24.64 -2.91
N LEU A 26 0.93 23.84 -2.89
CA LEU A 26 1.89 23.76 -3.99
C LEU A 26 1.24 23.17 -5.24
N LYS A 27 0.46 22.09 -5.10
CA LYS A 27 -0.33 21.51 -6.19
C LYS A 27 -1.31 22.53 -6.78
N ASP A 28 -2.01 23.31 -5.94
CA ASP A 28 -2.91 24.37 -6.39
C ASP A 28 -2.17 25.48 -7.13
N LEU A 29 -1.00 25.89 -6.64
CA LEU A 29 -0.14 26.88 -7.30
C LEU A 29 0.39 26.39 -8.65
N LEU A 30 0.85 25.14 -8.73
CA LEU A 30 1.34 24.54 -9.98
C LEU A 30 0.21 24.45 -11.01
N ARG A 31 -0.99 24.04 -10.59
CA ARG A 31 -2.21 24.02 -11.44
C ARG A 31 -2.58 25.42 -11.93
N GLN A 32 -2.58 26.42 -11.04
CA GLN A 32 -2.87 27.81 -11.39
C GLN A 32 -1.87 28.40 -12.40
N ASN A 33 -0.66 27.83 -12.49
CA ASN A 33 0.38 28.25 -13.42
C ASN A 33 0.54 27.30 -14.62
N HIS A 34 -0.39 26.36 -14.85
CA HIS A 34 -0.33 25.38 -15.93
C HIS A 34 0.96 24.52 -15.97
N LEU A 35 1.57 24.29 -14.81
CA LEU A 35 2.73 23.42 -14.66
C LEU A 35 2.25 22.01 -14.30
N GLU A 36 2.32 21.09 -15.26
CA GLU A 36 2.03 19.67 -15.02
C GLU A 36 3.24 18.97 -14.39
N VAL A 37 3.20 18.82 -13.06
CA VAL A 37 4.20 18.06 -12.31
C VAL A 37 3.70 16.64 -12.10
N SER A 38 4.44 15.64 -12.58
CA SER A 38 4.10 14.23 -12.39
C SER A 38 5.29 13.45 -11.86
N LEU A 39 5.14 12.83 -10.69
CA LEU A 39 6.17 11.99 -10.08
C LEU A 39 6.52 10.75 -10.94
N SER A 40 5.75 10.47 -11.99
CA SER A 40 6.04 9.43 -12.98
C SER A 40 7.27 9.72 -13.86
N LYS A 41 7.74 10.98 -13.91
CA LYS A 41 8.92 11.38 -14.72
C LYS A 41 10.22 11.35 -13.93
N VAL A 42 10.14 11.09 -12.62
CA VAL A 42 11.29 11.05 -11.72
C VAL A 42 12.28 9.98 -12.16
N GLN A 43 13.54 10.37 -12.34
CA GLN A 43 14.61 9.43 -12.66
C GLN A 43 15.18 8.81 -11.38
N TYR A 44 15.53 7.52 -11.45
CA TYR A 44 16.12 6.82 -10.31
C TYR A 44 17.41 7.47 -9.82
N ALA A 45 18.20 8.02 -10.75
CA ALA A 45 19.47 8.67 -10.43
C ALA A 45 19.31 9.86 -9.49
N ASP A 46 18.16 10.55 -9.55
CA ASP A 46 17.89 11.74 -8.75
C ASP A 46 17.20 11.39 -7.41
N ILE A 47 16.32 10.38 -7.39
CA ILE A 47 15.55 10.02 -6.18
C ILE A 47 16.27 9.02 -5.27
N ALA A 48 17.16 8.17 -5.81
CA ALA A 48 17.88 7.17 -5.01
C ALA A 48 18.71 7.80 -3.87
N PRO A 49 19.49 8.87 -4.09
CA PRO A 49 20.26 9.51 -3.01
C PRO A 49 19.39 10.05 -1.87
N ILE A 50 18.15 10.48 -2.17
CA ILE A 50 17.21 11.02 -1.17
C ILE A 50 16.88 9.96 -0.11
N VAL A 51 16.82 8.69 -0.50
CA VAL A 51 16.56 7.55 0.40
C VAL A 51 17.83 6.81 0.83
N GLY A 52 19.01 7.43 0.62
CA GLY A 52 20.30 6.85 0.99
C GLY A 52 20.74 5.66 0.13
N LEU A 53 20.22 5.55 -1.11
CA LEU A 53 20.62 4.55 -2.08
C LEU A 53 21.62 5.13 -3.11
N GLU A 54 22.43 4.25 -3.69
CA GLU A 54 23.39 4.57 -4.74
C GLU A 54 22.73 4.44 -6.13
N ALA A 55 22.62 5.56 -6.85
CA ALA A 55 22.05 5.59 -8.20
C ALA A 55 22.73 4.60 -9.18
N VAL A 56 24.05 4.41 -9.04
CA VAL A 56 24.88 3.64 -9.97
C VAL A 56 24.63 2.13 -9.90
N VAL A 57 24.21 1.61 -8.74
CA VAL A 57 23.95 0.18 -8.53
C VAL A 57 22.49 -0.21 -8.77
N LYS A 58 21.65 0.74 -9.24
CA LYS A 58 20.32 0.46 -9.82
C LYS A 58 19.42 -0.39 -8.91
N GLY A 59 19.43 -0.12 -7.60
CA GLY A 59 18.55 -0.76 -6.63
C GLY A 59 19.01 -2.10 -6.10
N ASP A 60 20.19 -2.58 -6.50
CA ASP A 60 20.80 -3.80 -5.92
C ASP A 60 21.19 -3.61 -4.45
N ASP A 61 21.37 -2.36 -4.01
CA ASP A 61 21.64 -1.92 -2.65
C ASP A 61 20.39 -1.77 -1.77
N ILE A 62 19.19 -1.96 -2.33
CA ILE A 62 17.94 -1.90 -1.55
C ILE A 62 17.92 -3.05 -0.55
N LEU A 63 17.92 -2.69 0.74
CA LEU A 63 17.84 -3.63 1.84
C LEU A 63 16.48 -4.34 1.85
N ALA A 64 16.47 -5.57 2.35
CA ALA A 64 15.25 -6.35 2.48
C ALA A 64 14.56 -6.11 3.83
N PHE A 65 13.22 -6.19 3.84
CA PHE A 65 12.44 -6.41 5.06
C PHE A 65 11.64 -7.71 4.94
N ASP A 66 11.31 -8.32 6.08
CA ASP A 66 10.56 -9.58 6.09
C ASP A 66 9.11 -9.36 5.69
N MET A 67 8.70 -10.01 4.61
CA MET A 67 7.31 -10.09 4.17
C MET A 67 6.68 -11.40 4.61
N PHE A 68 5.48 -11.28 5.15
CA PHE A 68 4.70 -12.41 5.64
C PHE A 68 3.43 -12.62 4.81
N ARG A 69 2.75 -13.72 5.11
CA ARG A 69 1.41 -14.04 4.62
C ARG A 69 0.51 -14.18 5.84
N ALA A 70 -0.55 -13.39 5.87
CA ALA A 70 -1.58 -13.49 6.90
C ALA A 70 -2.75 -14.28 6.32
N ARG A 71 -3.15 -15.36 6.99
CA ARG A 71 -4.16 -16.28 6.45
C ARG A 71 -5.53 -15.62 6.42
N LEU A 72 -6.13 -15.57 5.23
CA LEU A 72 -7.52 -15.17 5.05
C LEU A 72 -8.48 -16.33 5.34
N PRO A 73 -9.67 -16.05 5.91
CA PRO A 73 -10.77 -17.01 5.95
C PRO A 73 -11.06 -17.60 4.57
N ASN A 74 -11.40 -18.88 4.52
CA ASN A 74 -11.69 -19.54 3.25
C ASN A 74 -12.94 -18.97 2.58
N SER A 75 -13.92 -18.55 3.37
CA SER A 75 -15.14 -17.88 2.91
C SER A 75 -14.82 -16.62 2.09
N VAL A 76 -13.99 -15.73 2.64
CA VAL A 76 -13.53 -14.49 1.98
C VAL A 76 -12.70 -14.80 0.75
N PHE A 77 -11.74 -15.72 0.85
CA PHE A 77 -10.89 -16.09 -0.28
C PHE A 77 -11.69 -16.68 -1.45
N ASN A 78 -12.67 -17.54 -1.18
CA ASN A 78 -13.51 -18.13 -2.23
C ASN A 78 -14.29 -17.03 -2.99
N GLN A 79 -14.79 -16.01 -2.29
CA GLN A 79 -15.43 -14.86 -2.93
C GLN A 79 -14.47 -14.07 -3.81
N ILE A 80 -13.21 -13.89 -3.39
CA ILE A 80 -12.18 -13.25 -4.24
C ILE A 80 -11.95 -14.05 -5.53
N VAL A 81 -11.83 -15.38 -5.43
CA VAL A 81 -11.67 -16.24 -6.60
C VAL A 81 -12.89 -16.15 -7.54
N GLU A 82 -14.10 -16.09 -7.00
CA GLU A 82 -15.32 -15.89 -7.79
C GLU A 82 -15.34 -14.53 -8.50
N ASP A 83 -14.96 -13.46 -7.81
CA ASP A 83 -14.88 -12.12 -8.39
C ASP A 83 -13.82 -12.07 -9.52
N LEU A 84 -12.64 -12.65 -9.31
CA LEU A 84 -11.60 -12.74 -10.35
C LEU A 84 -12.05 -13.56 -11.57
N ARG A 85 -12.82 -14.64 -11.36
CA ARG A 85 -13.44 -15.40 -12.46
C ARG A 85 -14.46 -14.56 -13.22
N ARG A 86 -15.31 -13.79 -12.52
CA ARG A 86 -16.26 -12.88 -13.17
C ARG A 86 -15.53 -11.81 -13.98
N PHE A 87 -14.49 -11.20 -13.43
CA PHE A 87 -13.69 -10.21 -14.15
C PHE A 87 -12.96 -10.82 -15.35
N SER A 88 -12.43 -12.04 -15.21
CA SER A 88 -11.84 -12.77 -16.35
C SER A 88 -12.86 -13.04 -17.45
N ALA A 89 -14.10 -13.40 -17.09
CA ALA A 89 -15.16 -13.64 -18.06
C ALA A 89 -15.65 -12.34 -18.74
N GLN A 90 -15.66 -11.23 -18.01
CA GLN A 90 -16.16 -9.94 -18.49
C GLN A 90 -15.12 -9.18 -19.33
N TYR A 91 -13.86 -9.16 -18.88
CA TYR A 91 -12.79 -8.34 -19.46
C TYR A 91 -11.72 -9.16 -20.17
N GLY A 92 -11.77 -10.50 -20.08
CA GLY A 92 -10.70 -11.38 -20.53
C GLY A 92 -9.54 -11.47 -19.53
N PRO A 93 -8.53 -12.32 -19.81
CA PRO A 93 -7.30 -12.38 -19.04
C PRO A 93 -6.52 -11.06 -19.11
N MET A 94 -5.63 -10.83 -18.13
CA MET A 94 -4.93 -9.56 -17.97
C MET A 94 -4.04 -9.19 -19.16
N SER A 95 -3.48 -10.17 -19.88
CA SER A 95 -2.76 -9.93 -21.15
C SER A 95 -3.61 -9.28 -22.25
N LYS A 96 -4.94 -9.38 -22.18
CA LYS A 96 -5.86 -8.79 -23.17
C LYS A 96 -6.39 -7.43 -22.78
N HIS A 97 -6.01 -6.89 -21.62
CA HIS A 97 -6.47 -5.57 -21.19
C HIS A 97 -5.63 -4.50 -21.89
N GLU A 98 -6.25 -3.81 -22.85
CA GLU A 98 -5.61 -2.78 -23.68
C GLU A 98 -5.49 -1.41 -22.98
N ASN A 99 -6.26 -1.20 -21.91
CA ASN A 99 -6.22 0.03 -21.12
C ASN A 99 -6.05 -0.24 -19.62
N GLU A 100 -5.62 0.80 -18.92
CA GLU A 100 -5.28 0.72 -17.50
C GLU A 100 -6.51 0.60 -16.62
N GLU A 101 -7.64 1.18 -17.02
CA GLU A 101 -8.91 1.08 -16.29
C GLU A 101 -9.40 -0.36 -16.19
N ALA A 102 -9.35 -1.13 -17.29
CA ALA A 102 -9.72 -2.54 -17.29
C ALA A 102 -8.81 -3.37 -16.37
N ARG A 103 -7.50 -3.10 -16.39
CA ARG A 103 -6.53 -3.75 -15.50
C ARG A 103 -6.78 -3.40 -14.04
N ALA A 104 -7.03 -2.14 -13.73
CA ALA A 104 -7.32 -1.69 -12.38
C ALA A 104 -8.60 -2.31 -11.83
N CYS A 105 -9.67 -2.37 -12.65
CA CYS A 105 -10.89 -3.09 -12.30
C CYS A 105 -10.60 -4.55 -11.96
N TYR A 106 -9.81 -5.25 -12.79
CA TYR A 106 -9.41 -6.63 -12.52
C TYR A 106 -8.57 -6.77 -11.24
N LEU A 107 -7.55 -5.92 -11.08
CA LEU A 107 -6.64 -5.93 -9.92
C LEU A 107 -7.39 -5.64 -8.61
N SER A 108 -8.42 -4.80 -8.65
CA SER A 108 -9.29 -4.53 -7.50
C SER A 108 -9.96 -5.80 -6.96
N GLY A 109 -10.16 -6.82 -7.80
CA GLY A 109 -10.66 -8.13 -7.37
C GLY A 109 -9.79 -8.81 -6.31
N TYR A 110 -8.48 -8.58 -6.31
CA TYR A 110 -7.57 -9.18 -5.32
C TYR A 110 -7.74 -8.59 -3.92
N PHE A 111 -8.15 -7.33 -3.79
CA PHE A 111 -8.14 -6.62 -2.51
C PHE A 111 -9.49 -6.07 -2.07
N ASN A 112 -10.48 -5.85 -2.94
CA ASN A 112 -11.76 -5.23 -2.53
C ASN A 112 -12.45 -5.98 -1.37
N ARG A 113 -12.49 -7.32 -1.43
CA ARG A 113 -13.04 -8.15 -0.35
C ARG A 113 -12.20 -8.09 0.93
N ILE A 114 -10.89 -7.91 0.81
CA ILE A 114 -9.98 -7.76 1.94
C ILE A 114 -10.20 -6.41 2.62
N ILE A 115 -10.26 -5.32 1.84
CA ILE A 115 -10.54 -3.97 2.32
C ILE A 115 -11.90 -3.91 3.03
N ALA A 116 -12.90 -4.61 2.51
CA ALA A 116 -14.23 -4.68 3.14
C ALA A 116 -14.20 -5.25 4.57
N LEU A 117 -13.20 -6.08 4.93
CA LEU A 117 -13.03 -6.58 6.31
C LEU A 117 -12.72 -5.46 7.31
N PHE A 118 -12.25 -4.31 6.83
CA PHE A 118 -11.96 -3.15 7.66
C PHE A 118 -13.18 -2.21 7.84
N SER A 119 -14.32 -2.54 7.25
CA SER A 119 -15.61 -1.83 7.39
C SER A 119 -15.51 -0.30 7.25
N GLY A 120 -14.66 0.17 6.34
CA GLY A 120 -14.49 1.60 6.03
C GLY A 120 -13.44 2.35 6.86
N LEU A 121 -12.78 1.72 7.83
CA LEU A 121 -11.64 2.34 8.55
C LEU A 121 -10.35 2.34 7.74
N LEU A 122 -10.27 1.43 6.78
CA LEU A 122 -9.29 1.46 5.71
C LEU A 122 -10.08 1.68 4.43
N PHE A 123 -9.91 2.85 3.80
CA PHE A 123 -10.60 3.17 2.57
C PHE A 123 -9.62 3.73 1.55
N ASN A 124 -9.87 3.41 0.29
CA ASN A 124 -9.17 4.03 -0.81
C ASN A 124 -9.66 5.48 -0.93
N THR A 125 -8.74 6.44 -0.89
CA THR A 125 -8.99 7.73 -1.50
C THR A 125 -8.52 7.63 -2.93
N PRO A 126 -9.43 7.51 -3.93
CA PRO A 126 -8.99 7.73 -5.30
C PRO A 126 -8.38 9.13 -5.32
N GLU A 127 -7.10 9.25 -5.69
CA GLU A 127 -6.65 10.57 -6.09
C GLU A 127 -7.56 10.98 -7.25
N THR A 128 -8.14 12.18 -7.15
CA THR A 128 -8.32 12.99 -8.35
C THR A 128 -6.92 13.11 -8.94
N ILE A 129 -6.62 12.22 -9.88
CA ILE A 129 -5.50 12.31 -10.82
C ILE A 129 -5.36 13.80 -11.14
N LEU A 130 -4.13 14.30 -11.20
CA LEU A 130 -3.81 15.56 -11.85
C LEU A 130 -4.70 15.70 -13.10
N GLU A 131 -5.80 16.45 -13.00
CA GLU A 131 -6.61 16.84 -14.16
C GLU A 131 -5.78 17.89 -14.89
N GLY A 132 -4.74 17.40 -15.57
CA GLY A 132 -4.12 18.08 -16.68
C GLY A 132 -5.17 18.23 -17.77
N GLY A 133 -5.29 19.43 -18.31
CA GLY A 133 -6.28 19.74 -19.33
C GLY A 133 -6.14 18.79 -20.51
N ALA A 134 -7.07 17.86 -20.64
CA ALA A 134 -7.32 17.08 -21.85
C ALA A 134 -6.12 16.34 -22.48
N THR A 135 -5.25 15.66 -21.72
CA THR A 135 -4.44 14.54 -22.26
C THR A 135 -3.99 13.53 -21.18
N THR A 136 -4.21 12.24 -21.49
CA THR A 136 -3.65 11.00 -20.89
C THR A 136 -4.08 10.55 -19.48
N LYS A 137 -5.12 9.70 -19.49
CA LYS A 137 -5.57 8.77 -18.45
C LYS A 137 -4.53 7.64 -18.20
N ASP A 138 -3.36 8.00 -17.70
CA ASP A 138 -2.17 7.14 -17.75
C ASP A 138 -1.76 6.52 -16.41
N ARG A 139 -2.63 6.57 -15.37
CA ARG A 139 -2.32 5.90 -14.11
C ARG A 139 -3.53 5.66 -13.20
N ILE A 140 -3.56 4.49 -12.56
CA ILE A 140 -4.44 4.25 -11.41
C ILE A 140 -3.59 3.93 -10.17
N GLU A 141 -3.71 4.79 -9.17
CA GLU A 141 -3.09 4.63 -7.86
C GLU A 141 -4.18 4.53 -6.79
N TYR A 142 -4.03 3.56 -5.88
CA TYR A 142 -4.89 3.45 -4.72
C TYR A 142 -4.12 3.90 -3.49
N GLN A 143 -4.57 4.96 -2.84
CA GLN A 143 -4.04 5.40 -1.56
C GLN A 143 -5.00 4.95 -0.47
N PHE A 144 -4.59 4.00 0.36
CA PHE A 144 -5.41 3.57 1.48
C PHE A 144 -5.04 4.34 2.74
N LYS A 145 -6.06 4.96 3.34
CA LYS A 145 -5.92 5.73 4.56
C LYS A 145 -6.47 4.97 5.75
N THR A 146 -5.76 5.09 6.86
CA THR A 146 -6.18 4.60 8.18
C THR A 146 -6.18 5.79 9.15
N PHE A 147 -7.35 6.13 9.71
CA PHE A 147 -7.53 7.26 10.62
C PHE A 147 -6.95 8.61 10.13
N GLY A 148 -6.95 8.84 8.82
CA GLY A 148 -6.50 10.07 8.18
C GLY A 148 -5.03 10.09 7.74
N GLY A 149 -4.22 9.12 8.15
CA GLY A 149 -2.88 8.90 7.59
C GLY A 149 -2.93 7.93 6.40
N ILE A 150 -2.17 8.19 5.35
CA ILE A 150 -1.92 7.20 4.28
C ILE A 150 -1.00 6.14 4.83
N THR A 151 -1.38 4.87 4.72
CA THR A 151 -0.58 3.76 5.25
C THR A 151 -0.18 2.77 4.15
N VAL A 152 -1.00 2.65 3.10
CA VAL A 152 -0.67 1.83 1.92
C VAL A 152 -0.84 2.64 0.64
N VAL A 153 0.13 2.50 -0.27
CA VAL A 153 0.03 3.01 -1.64
C VAL A 153 0.12 1.83 -2.60
N PHE A 154 -0.88 1.65 -3.44
CA PHE A 154 -0.89 0.67 -4.51
C PHE A 154 -0.63 1.37 -5.83
N ILE A 155 0.46 0.99 -6.50
CA ILE A 155 0.94 1.60 -7.72
C ILE A 155 0.82 0.57 -8.84
N GLN A 156 -0.09 0.82 -9.77
CA GLN A 156 -0.18 0.05 -11.00
C GLN A 156 0.82 0.61 -12.01
N ALA A 157 1.68 -0.25 -12.53
CA ALA A 157 2.63 0.12 -13.57
C ALA A 157 2.00 0.06 -14.97
N LYS A 158 2.57 0.83 -15.90
CA LYS A 158 2.23 0.76 -17.34
C LYS A 158 2.48 -0.64 -17.91
N LEU A 159 1.79 -0.93 -19.01
CA LEU A 159 1.85 -2.20 -19.75
C LEU A 159 3.31 -2.60 -20.07
N ASP A 160 3.66 -3.87 -19.81
CA ASP A 160 4.90 -4.55 -20.21
C ASP A 160 6.24 -3.94 -19.77
N ILE A 161 6.63 -4.24 -18.53
CA ILE A 161 7.96 -3.91 -18.00
C ILE A 161 8.95 -5.03 -18.34
N GLY A 162 9.57 -4.92 -19.51
CA GLY A 162 10.52 -5.90 -20.02
C GLY A 162 11.97 -5.56 -19.68
N SER A 163 12.35 -4.29 -19.79
CA SER A 163 13.73 -3.84 -19.69
C SER A 163 14.16 -3.53 -18.25
N LEU A 164 15.47 -3.58 -18.00
CA LEU A 164 16.03 -3.10 -16.74
C LEU A 164 15.69 -1.62 -16.51
N GLN A 165 15.79 -0.79 -17.55
CA GLN A 165 15.56 0.66 -17.43
C GLN A 165 14.14 0.97 -16.96
N GLU A 166 13.11 0.31 -17.52
CA GLU A 166 11.72 0.50 -17.11
C GLU A 166 11.49 0.09 -15.65
N ARG A 167 12.15 -0.99 -15.19
CA ARG A 167 12.08 -1.41 -13.78
C ARG A 167 12.67 -0.35 -12.84
N ILE A 168 13.79 0.24 -13.24
CA ILE A 168 14.46 1.29 -12.47
C ILE A 168 13.62 2.58 -12.44
N THR A 169 12.98 2.95 -13.56
CA THR A 169 12.00 4.05 -13.59
C THR A 169 10.81 3.77 -12.67
N CYS A 170 10.31 2.53 -12.63
CA CYS A 170 9.23 2.16 -11.71
C CYS A 170 9.66 2.24 -10.24
N LEU A 171 10.87 1.80 -9.90
CA LEU A 171 11.39 1.98 -8.55
C LEU A 171 11.49 3.45 -8.17
N ALA A 172 11.97 4.29 -9.08
CA ALA A 172 12.05 5.73 -8.86
C ALA A 172 10.68 6.33 -8.52
N GLN A 173 9.66 5.94 -9.29
CA GLN A 173 8.29 6.34 -9.04
C GLN A 173 7.77 5.83 -7.68
N VAL A 174 7.97 4.55 -7.35
CA VAL A 174 7.54 3.99 -6.06
C VAL A 174 8.15 4.78 -4.89
N ILE A 175 9.43 5.15 -4.98
CA ILE A 175 10.09 5.96 -3.95
C ILE A 175 9.47 7.36 -3.88
N ALA A 176 9.26 8.02 -5.02
CA ALA A 176 8.68 9.36 -5.08
C ALA A 176 7.26 9.41 -4.49
N GLU A 177 6.40 8.45 -4.85
CA GLU A 177 5.03 8.37 -4.33
C GLU A 177 5.01 8.08 -2.82
N CYS A 178 5.90 7.18 -2.34
CA CYS A 178 6.07 6.95 -0.90
C CYS A 178 6.49 8.22 -0.16
N GLY A 179 7.47 8.96 -0.71
CA GLY A 179 7.95 10.21 -0.13
C GLY A 179 6.87 11.28 -0.05
N ALA A 180 6.07 11.43 -1.10
CA ALA A 180 4.94 12.36 -1.12
C ALA A 180 3.87 11.97 -0.07
N CYS A 181 3.57 10.68 0.08
CA CYS A 181 2.63 10.19 1.09
C CYS A 181 3.15 10.40 2.52
N ALA A 182 4.42 10.09 2.76
CA ALA A 182 5.07 10.31 4.06
C ALA A 182 5.08 11.79 4.43
N TRP A 183 5.38 12.67 3.48
CA TRP A 183 5.29 14.10 3.69
C TRP A 183 3.88 14.54 4.06
N MET A 184 2.86 14.10 3.31
CA MET A 184 1.48 14.45 3.62
C MET A 184 1.05 13.94 5.00
N ASN A 185 1.52 12.76 5.42
CA ASN A 185 1.33 12.26 6.77
C ASN A 185 1.97 13.18 7.81
N TYR A 186 3.24 13.57 7.60
CA TYR A 186 3.96 14.47 8.49
C TYR A 186 3.25 15.80 8.69
N GLN A 187 2.76 16.43 7.60
CA GLN A 187 1.99 17.68 7.68
C GLN A 187 0.70 17.53 8.48
N ASN A 188 0.11 16.33 8.43
CA ASN A 188 -1.06 16.00 9.22
C ASN A 188 -0.72 15.54 10.64
N GLY A 189 0.56 15.48 11.02
CA GLY A 189 1.03 15.02 12.34
C GLY A 189 0.94 13.51 12.53
N PHE A 190 1.09 12.74 11.45
CA PHE A 190 1.20 11.28 11.46
C PHE A 190 2.63 10.86 11.13
N HIS A 191 3.13 9.89 11.88
CA HIS A 191 4.44 9.28 11.66
C HIS A 191 4.25 7.78 11.54
N VAL A 192 4.01 7.32 10.31
CA VAL A 192 3.78 5.90 9.98
C VAL A 192 4.66 5.52 8.80
N PRO A 193 5.14 4.27 8.74
CA PRO A 193 5.72 3.75 7.52
C PRO A 193 4.67 3.78 6.40
N ILE A 194 5.14 3.84 5.15
CA ILE A 194 4.30 3.62 3.97
C ILE A 194 4.64 2.24 3.41
N MET A 195 3.63 1.38 3.29
CA MET A 195 3.78 0.14 2.52
C MET A 195 3.36 0.38 1.09
N ALA A 196 4.28 0.22 0.16
CA ALA A 196 3.98 0.30 -1.25
C ALA A 196 3.78 -1.11 -1.85
N ILE A 197 2.71 -1.25 -2.63
CA ILE A 197 2.42 -2.44 -3.42
C ILE A 197 2.54 -2.03 -4.88
N TRP A 198 3.45 -2.66 -5.60
CA TRP A 198 3.61 -2.43 -7.03
C TRP A 198 3.14 -3.63 -7.81
N CYS A 199 2.38 -3.39 -8.89
CA CYS A 199 1.91 -4.43 -9.77
C CYS A 199 2.05 -4.01 -11.24
N ASP A 200 2.74 -4.82 -12.04
CA ASP A 200 2.89 -4.64 -13.50
C ASP A 200 1.88 -5.47 -14.32
N GLY A 201 0.94 -6.10 -13.61
CA GLY A 201 -0.03 -7.04 -14.17
C GLY A 201 0.50 -8.46 -14.40
N LYS A 202 1.76 -8.73 -14.10
CA LYS A 202 2.35 -10.08 -14.13
C LYS A 202 2.86 -10.49 -12.76
N GLN A 203 3.22 -9.54 -11.91
CA GLN A 203 3.73 -9.81 -10.57
C GLN A 203 3.43 -8.68 -9.60
N PHE A 204 3.35 -9.04 -8.32
CA PHE A 204 3.31 -8.11 -7.20
C PHE A 204 4.69 -8.00 -6.54
N CYS A 205 5.14 -6.78 -6.28
CA CYS A 205 6.27 -6.48 -5.40
C CYS A 205 5.79 -5.63 -4.22
N PHE A 206 6.47 -5.77 -3.09
CA PHE A 206 6.13 -5.07 -1.85
C PHE A 206 7.34 -4.27 -1.39
N PHE A 207 7.09 -3.06 -0.94
CA PHE A 207 8.11 -2.14 -0.47
C PHE A 207 7.68 -1.52 0.85
N LYS A 208 8.66 -1.11 1.64
CA LYS A 208 8.44 -0.36 2.87
C LYS A 208 9.27 0.90 2.83
N PHE A 209 8.63 2.04 3.05
CA PHE A 209 9.28 3.33 3.15
C PHE A 209 9.13 3.87 4.57
N ILE A 210 10.23 4.28 5.17
CA ILE A 210 10.25 4.81 6.54
C ILE A 210 10.90 6.19 6.50
N ASP A 211 10.09 7.22 6.74
CA ASP A 211 10.58 8.57 6.99
C ASP A 211 10.39 8.91 8.46
N ARG A 212 11.50 9.24 9.13
CA ARG A 212 11.50 9.63 10.54
C ARG A 212 11.43 11.15 10.71
N HIS A 213 11.56 11.91 9.63
CA HIS A 213 11.65 13.38 9.62
C HIS A 213 12.64 13.92 10.66
N LEU A 214 13.78 13.22 10.83
CA LEU A 214 14.87 13.65 11.70
C LEU A 214 15.90 14.42 10.86
N GLU A 215 16.44 15.49 11.42
CA GLU A 215 17.53 16.24 10.79
C GLU A 215 18.69 15.30 10.46
N HIS A 216 19.23 15.43 9.25
CA HIS A 216 20.38 14.66 8.75
C HIS A 216 20.19 13.14 8.67
N VAL A 217 18.96 12.63 8.83
CA VAL A 217 18.64 11.21 8.59
C VAL A 217 17.81 11.11 7.32
N ASN A 218 18.32 10.38 6.33
CA ASN A 218 17.56 10.11 5.12
C ASN A 218 16.45 9.10 5.40
N PRO A 219 15.29 9.22 4.73
CA PRO A 219 14.29 8.16 4.69
C PRO A 219 14.91 6.85 4.22
N GLN A 220 14.33 5.74 4.64
CA GLN A 220 14.81 4.40 4.29
C GLN A 220 13.80 3.70 3.39
N PHE A 221 14.30 3.01 2.37
CA PHE A 221 13.49 2.24 1.43
C PHE A 221 13.91 0.78 1.44
N PHE A 222 12.94 -0.12 1.59
CA PHE A 222 13.17 -1.56 1.72
C PHE A 222 12.35 -2.37 0.73
N TRP A 223 12.92 -3.50 0.29
CA TRP A 223 12.27 -4.49 -0.56
C TRP A 223 11.71 -5.65 0.27
N GLY A 224 10.45 -6.01 0.05
CA GLY A 224 9.81 -7.13 0.73
C GLY A 224 10.34 -8.49 0.30
N LYS A 225 10.84 -9.28 1.25
CA LYS A 225 11.40 -10.62 1.00
C LYS A 225 10.61 -11.66 1.80
N PHE A 226 10.10 -12.68 1.11
CA PHE A 226 9.43 -13.80 1.73
C PHE A 226 10.43 -14.82 2.31
N ALA A 227 9.96 -15.67 3.22
CA ALA A 227 10.78 -16.70 3.87
C ALA A 227 11.46 -17.69 2.90
N ASN A 228 10.87 -17.89 1.72
CA ASN A 228 11.45 -18.73 0.66
C ASN A 228 12.51 -18.00 -0.18
N GLY A 229 12.82 -16.73 0.13
CA GLY A 229 13.77 -15.90 -0.60
C GLY A 229 13.15 -15.07 -1.71
N ASP A 230 11.90 -15.33 -2.09
CA ASP A 230 11.23 -14.63 -3.17
C ASP A 230 10.98 -13.17 -2.81
N ARG A 231 11.08 -12.31 -3.83
CA ARG A 231 10.86 -10.86 -3.73
C ARG A 231 9.61 -10.40 -4.50
N LYS A 232 8.95 -11.32 -5.19
CA LYS A 232 7.86 -11.08 -6.12
C LYS A 232 6.85 -12.22 -6.06
N LEU A 233 5.58 -11.93 -6.33
CA LEU A 233 4.53 -12.93 -6.48
C LEU A 233 3.95 -12.86 -7.88
N SER A 234 4.11 -13.92 -8.66
CA SER A 234 3.56 -13.98 -10.03
C SER A 234 2.04 -14.12 -10.03
N ILE A 235 1.42 -13.52 -11.04
CA ILE A 235 0.02 -13.64 -11.39
C ILE A 235 -0.06 -14.63 -12.55
N ASP A 236 -0.53 -15.85 -12.29
CA ASP A 236 -0.95 -16.73 -13.36
C ASP A 236 -2.28 -16.24 -13.94
N GLU A 237 -2.38 -16.29 -15.26
CA GLU A 237 -3.64 -16.05 -15.93
C GLU A 237 -4.62 -17.19 -15.64
N ILE A 238 -5.89 -16.84 -15.44
CA ILE A 238 -6.99 -17.80 -15.59
C ILE A 238 -7.09 -18.11 -17.08
N GLU A 239 -6.13 -18.85 -17.62
CA GLU A 239 -6.28 -19.40 -18.94
C GLU A 239 -7.43 -20.40 -18.86
N LEU A 240 -8.56 -20.05 -19.48
CA LEU A 240 -9.64 -20.96 -19.84
C LEU A 240 -9.18 -22.03 -20.86
N ARG A 241 -7.87 -22.30 -20.94
CA ARG A 241 -7.31 -23.35 -21.79
C ARG A 241 -7.59 -24.69 -21.11
N PRO A 242 -8.21 -25.65 -21.81
CA PRO A 242 -8.34 -27.00 -21.30
C PRO A 242 -6.93 -27.59 -21.09
N GLY A 243 -6.52 -27.76 -19.83
CA GLY A 243 -5.23 -28.35 -19.45
C GLY A 243 -4.45 -27.59 -18.38
N THR A 244 -4.79 -26.33 -18.08
CA THR A 244 -4.11 -25.56 -17.03
C THR A 244 -4.49 -26.08 -15.64
N ASP A 245 -3.50 -26.36 -14.79
CA ASP A 245 -3.75 -26.83 -13.42
C ASP A 245 -4.40 -25.72 -12.58
N SER A 246 -5.72 -25.78 -12.45
CA SER A 246 -6.53 -24.88 -11.62
C SER A 246 -6.00 -24.74 -10.18
N ARG A 247 -5.25 -25.73 -9.67
CA ARG A 247 -4.65 -25.67 -8.33
C ARG A 247 -3.52 -24.65 -8.26
N THR A 248 -2.73 -24.50 -9.33
CA THR A 248 -1.61 -23.55 -9.38
C THR A 248 -2.14 -22.11 -9.33
N PHE A 249 -3.14 -21.78 -10.15
CA PHE A 249 -3.82 -20.48 -10.11
C PHE A 249 -4.37 -20.19 -8.70
N VAL A 250 -5.19 -21.09 -8.16
CA VAL A 250 -5.80 -20.89 -6.83
C VAL A 250 -4.74 -20.73 -5.74
N ARG A 251 -3.64 -21.49 -5.80
CA ARG A 251 -2.53 -21.40 -4.85
C ARG A 251 -1.83 -20.04 -4.93
N GLN A 252 -1.51 -19.56 -6.12
CA GLN A 252 -0.86 -18.25 -6.29
C GLN A 252 -1.78 -17.10 -5.91
N THR A 253 -3.04 -17.12 -6.36
CA THR A 253 -4.05 -16.13 -5.94
C THR A 253 -4.13 -16.06 -4.42
N ARG A 254 -4.13 -17.22 -3.75
CA ARG A 254 -4.14 -17.27 -2.29
C ARG A 254 -2.91 -16.64 -1.67
N GLN A 255 -1.72 -16.93 -2.20
CA GLN A 255 -0.49 -16.30 -1.71
C GLN A 255 -0.51 -14.78 -1.87
N ILE A 256 -0.99 -14.27 -3.01
CA ILE A 256 -1.16 -12.83 -3.26
C ILE A 256 -2.14 -12.23 -2.25
N CYS A 257 -3.34 -12.80 -2.12
CA CYS A 257 -4.37 -12.27 -1.22
C CYS A 257 -3.92 -12.30 0.26
N GLU A 258 -3.22 -13.35 0.69
CA GLU A 258 -2.70 -13.45 2.07
C GLU A 258 -1.54 -12.47 2.32
N SER A 259 -0.73 -12.14 1.30
CA SER A 259 0.27 -11.07 1.39
C SER A 259 -0.36 -9.68 1.41
N LEU A 260 -1.37 -9.42 0.59
CA LEU A 260 -2.14 -8.17 0.62
C LEU A 260 -2.84 -7.99 1.97
N TYR A 261 -3.46 -9.06 2.50
CA TYR A 261 -4.10 -9.02 3.81
C TYR A 261 -3.12 -8.72 4.94
N TYR A 262 -1.92 -9.30 4.89
CA TYR A 262 -0.84 -8.96 5.83
C TYR A 262 -0.51 -7.46 5.77
N VAL A 263 -0.30 -6.90 4.58
CA VAL A 263 0.01 -5.47 4.41
C VAL A 263 -1.10 -4.61 5.01
N PHE A 264 -2.36 -4.89 4.68
CA PHE A 264 -3.49 -4.11 5.18
C PHE A 264 -3.68 -4.23 6.70
N LEU A 265 -3.48 -5.41 7.29
CA LEU A 265 -3.52 -5.60 8.74
C LEU A 265 -2.39 -4.85 9.46
N PHE A 266 -1.17 -5.01 8.98
CA PHE A 266 0.03 -4.39 9.55
C PHE A 266 -0.08 -2.86 9.52
N GLU A 267 -0.54 -2.32 8.39
CA GLU A 267 -0.70 -0.89 8.20
C GLU A 267 -1.94 -0.33 8.91
N TYR A 268 -2.99 -1.12 9.05
CA TYR A 268 -4.13 -0.75 9.90
C TYR A 268 -3.70 -0.60 11.36
N GLN A 269 -2.92 -1.55 11.89
CA GLN A 269 -2.35 -1.48 13.23
C GLN A 269 -1.44 -0.24 13.37
N SER A 270 -0.51 -0.05 12.45
CA SER A 270 0.44 1.08 12.47
C SER A 270 -0.28 2.43 12.40
N GLY A 271 -1.30 2.55 11.54
CA GLY A 271 -2.13 3.76 11.43
C GLY A 271 -2.92 4.07 12.70
N LEU A 272 -3.48 3.04 13.33
CA LEU A 272 -4.19 3.17 14.60
C LEU A 272 -3.27 3.62 15.75
N GLU A 273 -2.08 3.01 15.86
CA GLU A 273 -1.07 3.38 16.85
C GLU A 273 -0.62 4.84 16.68
N ALA A 274 -0.39 5.28 15.44
CA ALA A 274 -0.01 6.65 15.16
C ALA A 274 -1.13 7.66 15.43
N TYR A 275 -2.38 7.34 15.06
CA TYR A 275 -3.54 8.16 15.39
C TYR A 275 -3.67 8.34 16.91
N TRP A 276 -3.53 7.25 17.65
CA TRP A 276 -3.56 7.28 19.11
C TRP A 276 -2.46 8.16 19.69
N LYS A 277 -1.21 7.93 19.27
CA LYS A 277 -0.04 8.70 19.73
C LYS A 277 -0.23 10.20 19.47
N ARG A 278 -0.66 10.56 18.26
CA ARG A 278 -0.99 11.95 17.89
C ARG A 278 -2.07 12.55 18.80
N GLY A 279 -3.11 11.79 19.12
CA GLY A 279 -4.18 12.21 20.04
C GLY A 279 -3.66 12.51 21.45
N VAL A 280 -2.78 11.64 21.97
CA VAL A 280 -2.14 11.83 23.29
C VAL A 280 -1.23 13.05 23.29
N GLU A 281 -0.39 13.23 22.27
CA GLU A 281 0.52 14.37 22.14
C GLU A 281 -0.23 15.71 22.05
N LYS A 282 -1.31 15.77 21.27
CA LYS A 282 -2.17 16.97 21.20
C LYS A 282 -2.76 17.33 22.55
N ARG A 283 -3.25 16.36 23.33
CA ARG A 283 -3.82 16.64 24.66
C ARG A 283 -2.78 17.18 25.64
N LYS A 284 -1.57 16.60 25.64
CA LYS A 284 -0.43 17.08 26.44
C LYS A 284 -0.08 18.54 26.11
N ALA A 285 -0.04 18.87 24.82
CA ALA A 285 0.23 20.25 24.37
C ALA A 285 -0.84 21.27 24.83
N HIS A 286 -2.08 20.82 25.07
CA HIS A 286 -3.18 21.67 25.54
C HIS A 286 -3.41 21.59 27.07
N GLY A 287 -2.53 20.92 27.82
CA GLY A 287 -2.65 20.81 29.28
C GLY A 287 -3.88 20.01 29.77
N ILE A 288 -4.49 19.19 28.91
CA ILE A 288 -5.66 18.38 29.26
C ILE A 288 -5.17 17.06 29.88
N GLU A 289 -5.29 16.91 31.20
CA GLU A 289 -4.89 15.70 31.95
C GLU A 289 -5.89 14.54 31.87
N ARG A 290 -7.05 14.73 31.24
CA ARG A 290 -8.10 13.70 31.20
C ARG A 290 -7.61 12.44 30.50
N GLU A 291 -7.74 11.30 31.18
CA GLU A 291 -7.42 9.98 30.64
C GLU A 291 -8.08 9.79 29.27
N PRO A 292 -7.34 9.22 28.31
CA PRO A 292 -7.86 9.07 26.98
C PRO A 292 -8.91 7.95 26.94
N THR A 293 -9.83 8.02 25.98
CA THR A 293 -11.01 7.13 25.96
C THR A 293 -10.54 5.67 25.95
N PRO A 294 -11.01 4.82 26.87
CA PRO A 294 -10.51 3.44 27.05
C PRO A 294 -10.67 2.55 25.80
N GLU A 295 -11.52 2.97 24.86
CA GLU A 295 -11.80 2.31 23.59
C GLU A 295 -10.59 2.25 22.64
N TRP A 296 -9.70 3.24 22.65
CA TRP A 296 -8.57 3.30 21.71
C TRP A 296 -7.43 2.32 22.05
N PRO A 297 -7.00 2.20 23.33
CA PRO A 297 -6.11 1.10 23.74
C PRO A 297 -6.69 -0.27 23.37
N MET A 298 -7.99 -0.48 23.61
CA MET A 298 -8.66 -1.73 23.28
C MET A 298 -8.66 -1.98 21.76
N ALA A 299 -8.97 -0.98 20.94
CA ALA A 299 -8.90 -1.11 19.48
C ALA A 299 -7.48 -1.51 19.01
N THR A 300 -6.44 -0.95 19.64
CA THR A 300 -5.04 -1.28 19.33
C THR A 300 -4.71 -2.73 19.70
N VAL A 301 -5.20 -3.20 20.86
CA VAL A 301 -5.07 -4.60 21.30
C VAL A 301 -5.76 -5.54 20.32
N HIS A 302 -6.99 -5.23 19.90
CA HIS A 302 -7.73 -6.04 18.92
C HIS A 302 -7.05 -6.07 17.55
N ALA A 303 -6.54 -4.93 17.06
CA ALA A 303 -5.82 -4.84 15.78
C ALA A 303 -4.57 -5.73 15.78
N LYS A 304 -3.78 -5.66 16.85
CA LYS A 304 -2.59 -6.50 17.03
C LYS A 304 -2.97 -7.98 17.14
N ALA A 305 -3.96 -8.32 17.96
CA ALA A 305 -4.43 -9.69 18.12
C ALA A 305 -4.96 -10.28 16.80
N ALA A 306 -5.64 -9.46 15.98
CA ALA A 306 -6.09 -9.87 14.65
C ALA A 306 -4.92 -10.21 13.72
N LEU A 307 -3.86 -9.38 13.69
CA LEU A 307 -2.66 -9.66 12.93
C LEU A 307 -1.97 -10.94 13.42
N ASP A 308 -1.80 -11.08 14.75
CA ASP A 308 -1.16 -12.24 15.36
C ASP A 308 -1.94 -13.55 15.08
N GLU A 309 -3.27 -13.53 15.16
CA GLU A 309 -4.13 -14.68 14.82
C GLU A 309 -4.05 -15.02 13.33
N ALA A 310 -4.03 -14.03 12.43
CA ALA A 310 -3.91 -14.28 10.99
C ALA A 310 -2.52 -14.86 10.61
N LEU A 311 -1.45 -14.41 11.27
CA LEU A 311 -0.11 -14.99 11.11
C LEU A 311 -0.02 -16.38 11.73
N SER A 312 -0.61 -16.60 12.91
CA SER A 312 -0.72 -17.90 13.56
C SER A 312 -1.45 -18.89 12.65
N ALA A 313 -2.58 -18.49 12.08
CA ALA A 313 -3.33 -19.29 11.12
C ALA A 313 -2.50 -19.70 9.90
N TRP A 314 -1.62 -18.82 9.40
CA TRP A 314 -0.70 -19.14 8.31
C TRP A 314 0.40 -20.14 8.75
N ASN A 315 0.92 -20.00 9.96
CA ASN A 315 1.87 -20.97 10.51
C ASN A 315 1.23 -22.36 10.71
N GLN A 316 -0.02 -22.41 11.15
CA GLN A 316 -0.75 -23.66 11.37
C GLN A 316 -1.00 -24.43 10.06
N ILE A 317 -1.35 -23.74 8.97
CA ILE A 317 -1.51 -24.42 7.66
C ILE A 317 -0.19 -25.02 7.18
N ASN A 318 0.95 -24.34 7.39
CA ASN A 318 2.27 -24.86 7.02
C ASN A 318 2.70 -26.07 7.86
N ARG A 319 2.17 -26.20 9.08
CA ARG A 319 2.36 -27.37 9.95
C ARG A 319 1.38 -28.51 9.66
N GLY A 320 0.42 -28.31 8.76
CA GLY A 320 -0.62 -29.30 8.45
C GLY A 320 -1.86 -29.24 9.35
N ASN A 321 -1.92 -28.29 10.29
CA ASN A 321 -3.03 -28.13 11.25
C ASN A 321 -4.19 -27.34 10.62
N LEU A 322 -4.92 -27.99 9.70
CA LEU A 322 -5.97 -27.34 8.89
C LEU A 322 -7.11 -26.75 9.73
N THR A 323 -7.54 -27.45 10.77
CA THR A 323 -8.67 -27.01 11.62
C THR A 323 -8.30 -25.78 12.44
N GLU A 324 -7.14 -25.79 13.09
CA GLU A 324 -6.63 -24.66 13.87
C GLU A 324 -6.39 -23.43 12.97
N SER A 325 -5.81 -23.65 11.79
CA SER A 325 -5.62 -22.59 10.79
C SER A 325 -6.93 -21.90 10.43
N LYS A 326 -8.01 -22.67 10.19
CA LYS A 326 -9.32 -22.10 9.90
C LYS A 326 -9.88 -21.31 11.09
N ILE A 327 -9.83 -21.88 12.29
CA ILE A 327 -10.35 -21.22 13.51
C ILE A 327 -9.62 -19.89 13.75
N SER A 328 -8.29 -19.88 13.70
CA SER A 328 -7.50 -18.65 13.89
C SER A 328 -7.76 -17.62 12.78
N ALA A 329 -7.95 -18.04 11.52
CA ALA A 329 -8.25 -17.11 10.44
C ALA A 329 -9.63 -16.43 10.62
N GLU A 330 -10.65 -17.17 11.04
CA GLU A 330 -11.97 -16.61 11.36
C GLU A 330 -11.89 -15.69 12.60
N ARG A 331 -11.15 -16.10 13.63
CA ARG A 331 -10.93 -15.29 14.83
C ARG A 331 -10.23 -13.96 14.53
N ALA A 332 -9.27 -13.94 13.62
CA ALA A 332 -8.63 -12.70 13.19
C ALA A 332 -9.65 -11.69 12.64
N VAL A 333 -10.61 -12.14 11.82
CA VAL A 333 -11.68 -11.27 11.29
C VAL A 333 -12.67 -10.87 12.38
N GLN A 334 -13.00 -11.77 13.31
CA GLN A 334 -13.84 -11.44 14.46
C GLN A 334 -13.21 -10.32 15.32
N LEU A 335 -11.91 -10.41 15.62
CA LEU A 335 -11.18 -9.37 16.37
C LEU A 335 -11.16 -8.03 15.62
N LEU A 336 -11.06 -8.05 14.28
CA LEU A 336 -11.23 -6.84 13.48
C LEU A 336 -12.65 -6.27 13.54
N ALA A 337 -13.68 -7.08 13.77
CA ALA A 337 -15.05 -6.61 13.89
C ALA A 337 -15.36 -6.08 15.31
N GLU A 338 -14.86 -6.74 16.36
CA GLU A 338 -15.11 -6.40 17.76
C GLU A 338 -14.63 -5.00 18.16
N ARG A 339 -13.64 -4.46 17.46
CA ARG A 339 -13.18 -3.06 17.62
C ARG A 339 -14.27 -1.99 17.46
N TYR A 340 -15.39 -2.31 16.78
CA TYR A 340 -16.50 -1.40 16.52
C TYR A 340 -17.50 -1.29 17.67
N ILE A 341 -17.66 -2.36 18.46
CA ILE A 341 -18.75 -2.44 19.43
C ILE A 341 -18.47 -1.53 20.63
N GLU A 342 -17.20 -1.23 20.92
CA GLU A 342 -16.83 -0.37 22.04
C GLU A 342 -16.68 1.11 21.64
N SER A 343 -16.37 1.44 20.37
CA SER A 343 -16.01 2.81 19.95
C SER A 343 -17.17 3.66 19.39
N CYS A 344 -18.25 3.04 18.89
CA CYS A 344 -19.37 3.76 18.29
C CYS A 344 -20.46 4.19 19.29
N HIS A 345 -20.45 3.71 20.53
CA HIS A 345 -21.47 4.07 21.53
C HIS A 345 -21.20 5.39 22.27
N SER A 346 -20.06 6.03 22.04
CA SER A 346 -19.63 7.25 22.76
C SER A 346 -19.57 8.51 21.90
N SER A 347 -19.92 8.42 20.61
CA SER A 347 -19.81 9.54 19.65
C SER A 347 -21.08 9.82 18.82
N LEU A 348 -22.25 9.33 19.26
CA LEU A 348 -23.57 9.76 18.79
C LEU A 348 -24.34 10.51 19.87
#